data_AF-A0A9W3ZZV6-F1
#
_entry.id   AF-A0A9W3ZZV6-F1
#
_cell.length_a   1.000
_cell.length_b   1.000
_cell.length_c   1.000
_cell.angle_alpha   90.00
_cell.angle_beta   90.00
_cell.angle_gamma   90.00
#
_symmetry.space_group_name_H-M   'P 1'
#
loop_
_entity.id
_entity.type
_entity.pdbx_description
1 polymer ?
#
loop_
_entity_poly.entity_id
_entity_poly.type
_entity_poly.pdbx_seq_one_letter_code
_entity_poly.pdbx_strand_id
1 'polypeptide(L)' 'MSTDRLEKELNKALDDFRENTLFNLETFEQVHENEYLTKDDLEEINRQVFYCLHDFKSKIVKYLKENNR' A
#
# COMPACT_ATOMS: atom_id res chain seq x y z
N MET A 1 -11.84 19.33 0.53
CA MET A 1 -12.17 17.97 0.03
C MET A 1 -13.19 17.30 0.96
N SER A 2 -14.18 16.56 0.44
CA SER A 2 -15.16 15.86 1.29
C SER A 2 -14.59 14.59 1.93
N THR A 3 -15.22 14.14 3.02
CA THR A 3 -14.85 12.90 3.72
C THR A 3 -15.03 11.68 2.80
N ASP A 4 -16.12 11.59 2.03
CA ASP A 4 -16.33 10.50 1.07
C ASP A 4 -15.22 10.40 0.02
N ARG A 5 -14.66 11.55 -0.40
CA ARG A 5 -13.53 11.56 -1.33
C ARG A 5 -12.26 11.09 -0.64
N LEU A 6 -12.04 11.44 0.63
CA LEU A 6 -10.91 10.92 1.42
C LEU A 6 -11.01 9.41 1.54
N GLU A 7 -12.16 8.90 1.94
CA GLU A 7 -12.41 7.46 2.08
C GLU A 7 -12.11 6.71 0.78
N LYS A 8 -12.58 7.20 -0.36
CA LYS A 8 -12.25 6.61 -1.67
C LYS A 8 -10.75 6.60 -1.95
N GLU A 9 -10.04 7.68 -1.65
CA GLU A 9 -8.59 7.75 -1.89
C GLU A 9 -7.81 6.82 -0.93
N LEU A 10 -8.27 6.65 0.32
CA LEU A 10 -7.66 5.73 1.27
C LEU A 10 -7.94 4.26 0.92
N ASN A 11 -9.18 3.94 0.54
CA ASN A 11 -9.54 2.59 0.08
C ASN A 11 -8.76 2.20 -1.17
N LYS A 12 -8.58 3.13 -2.12
CA LYS A 12 -7.73 2.88 -3.28
C LYS A 12 -6.30 2.51 -2.90
N ALA A 13 -5.69 3.19 -1.93
CA ALA A 13 -4.33 2.85 -1.49
C ALA A 13 -4.27 1.46 -0.81
N LEU A 14 -5.34 1.03 -0.13
CA LEU A 14 -5.43 -0.34 0.40
C LEU A 14 -5.61 -1.38 -0.71
N ASP A 15 -6.45 -1.09 -1.70
CA ASP A 15 -6.68 -1.98 -2.84
C ASP A 15 -5.39 -2.15 -3.65
N ASP A 16 -4.69 -1.05 -3.95
CA ASP A 16 -3.41 -1.07 -4.66
C ASP A 16 -2.35 -1.88 -3.87
N PHE A 17 -2.27 -1.71 -2.53
CA PHE A 17 -1.39 -2.51 -1.67
C PHE A 17 -1.75 -4.00 -1.68
N ARG A 18 -3.05 -4.32 -1.61
CA ARG A 18 -3.55 -5.70 -1.62
C ARG A 18 -3.25 -6.39 -2.94
N GLU A 19 -3.51 -5.72 -4.07
CA GLU A 19 -3.24 -6.26 -5.41
C GLU A 19 -1.76 -6.57 -5.59
N ASN A 20 -0.86 -5.65 -5.21
CA ASN A 20 0.59 -5.86 -5.28
C ASN A 20 1.04 -7.04 -4.40
N THR A 21 0.52 -7.12 -3.18
CA THR A 21 0.90 -8.19 -2.24
C THR A 21 0.40 -9.56 -2.71
N LEU A 22 -0.83 -9.63 -3.24
CA LEU A 22 -1.38 -10.86 -3.81
C LEU A 22 -0.61 -11.29 -5.05
N PHE A 23 -0.27 -10.36 -5.94
CA PHE A 23 0.54 -10.65 -7.12
C PHE A 23 1.89 -11.25 -6.73
N ASN A 24 2.58 -10.67 -5.75
CA ASN A 24 3.86 -11.19 -5.25
C ASN A 24 3.72 -12.59 -4.64
N LEU A 25 2.61 -12.85 -3.93
CA LEU A 25 2.33 -14.18 -3.37
C LEU A 25 2.05 -15.22 -4.46
N GLU A 26 1.21 -14.88 -5.45
CA GLU A 26 0.84 -15.78 -6.55
C GLU A 26 2.00 -16.10 -7.48
N THR A 27 2.96 -15.19 -7.60
CA THR A 27 4.16 -15.36 -8.43
C THR A 27 5.37 -15.88 -7.65
N PHE A 28 5.27 -16.06 -6.33
CA PHE A 28 6.37 -16.43 -5.46
C PHE A 28 7.13 -17.67 -5.94
N GLU A 29 6.42 -18.76 -6.23
CA GLU A 29 7.02 -20.03 -6.70
C GLU A 29 7.66 -19.94 -8.10
N GLN A 30 7.40 -18.86 -8.85
CA GLN A 30 8.03 -18.63 -10.16
C GLN A 30 9.43 -18.02 -10.01
N VAL A 31 9.71 -17.37 -8.88
CA VAL A 31 10.96 -16.64 -8.62
C VAL A 31 11.79 -17.31 -7.52
N HIS A 32 11.17 -18.14 -6.68
CA HIS A 32 11.81 -18.81 -5.55
C HIS A 32 11.83 -20.33 -5.74
N GLU A 33 13.00 -20.94 -5.53
CA GLU A 33 13.17 -22.41 -5.60
C GLU A 33 12.55 -23.14 -4.39
N ASN A 34 12.16 -22.42 -3.33
CA ASN A 34 11.63 -22.97 -2.08
C ASN A 34 10.67 -22.01 -1.38
N GLU A 35 9.80 -22.55 -0.51
CA GLU A 35 8.70 -21.83 0.17
C GLU A 35 9.16 -20.86 1.29
N TYR A 36 10.45 -20.51 1.35
CA TYR A 36 11.00 -19.66 2.40
C TYR A 36 11.15 -18.23 1.92
N LEU A 37 10.62 -17.29 2.72
CA LEU A 37 10.84 -15.87 2.49
C LEU A 37 12.34 -15.53 2.60
N THR A 38 12.83 -14.81 1.62
CA THR A 38 14.17 -14.24 1.58
C THR A 38 14.18 -12.84 2.19
N LYS A 39 15.38 -12.27 2.36
CA LYS A 39 15.54 -10.88 2.77
C LYS A 39 14.89 -9.92 1.76
N ASP A 40 15.00 -10.22 0.48
CA ASP A 40 14.50 -9.36 -0.59
C ASP A 40 12.96 -9.32 -0.60
N ASP A 41 12.33 -10.45 -0.28
CA ASP A 41 10.86 -10.54 -0.12
C ASP A 41 10.37 -9.68 1.04
N LEU A 42 11.07 -9.75 2.17
CA LEU A 42 10.76 -8.92 3.34
C LEU A 42 10.99 -7.44 3.03
N GLU A 43 12.02 -7.10 2.26
CA GLU A 43 12.26 -5.73 1.79
C GLU A 43 11.17 -5.22 0.85
N GLU A 44 10.66 -6.08 -0.04
CA GLU A 44 9.55 -5.74 -0.93
C GLU A 44 8.25 -5.52 -0.14
N ILE A 45 7.91 -6.42 0.78
CA ILE A 45 6.75 -6.24 1.67
C ILE A 45 6.87 -4.93 2.46
N ASN A 46 8.04 -4.67 3.05
CA ASN A 46 8.29 -3.43 3.80
C ASN A 46 8.12 -2.19 2.92
N ARG A 47 8.59 -2.23 1.67
CA ARG A 47 8.44 -1.15 0.69
C ARG A 47 6.98 -0.91 0.34
N GLN A 48 6.21 -1.96 0.06
CA GLN A 48 4.77 -1.86 -0.23
C GLN A 48 4.00 -1.27 0.96
N VAL A 49 4.29 -1.73 2.18
CA VAL A 49 3.67 -1.19 3.41
C VAL A 49 4.02 0.29 3.59
N PHE A 50 5.30 0.65 3.40
CA PHE A 50 5.74 2.03 3.52
C PHE A 50 5.00 2.95 2.54
N TYR A 51 4.86 2.55 1.28
CA TYR A 51 4.15 3.35 0.28
C TYR A 51 2.67 3.52 0.62
N CYS A 52 1.99 2.46 1.04
CA CYS A 52 0.60 2.53 1.49
C CYS A 52 0.43 3.54 2.65
N LEU A 53 1.26 3.43 3.68
CA LEU A 53 1.21 4.33 4.84
C LEU A 53 1.58 5.78 4.48
N HIS A 54 2.56 5.95 3.58
CA HIS A 54 2.95 7.27 3.09
C HIS A 54 1.80 7.95 2.34
N ASP A 55 1.11 7.21 1.47
CA ASP A 55 -0.03 7.73 0.72
C ASP A 55 -1.18 8.08 1.64
N PHE A 56 -1.51 7.22 2.61
CA PHE A 56 -2.47 7.51 3.67
C PHE A 56 -2.17 8.84 4.35
N LYS A 57 -0.95 9.00 4.87
CA LYS A 57 -0.51 10.24 5.53
C LYS A 57 -0.67 11.44 4.60
N SER A 58 -0.24 11.32 3.35
CA SER A 58 -0.32 12.40 2.35
C SER A 58 -1.77 12.85 2.10
N LYS A 59 -2.69 11.89 1.91
CA LYS A 59 -4.11 12.17 1.67
C LYS A 59 -4.79 12.81 2.87
N ILE A 60 -4.54 12.30 4.07
CA ILE A 60 -5.09 12.85 5.31
C ILE A 60 -4.59 14.28 5.55
N VAL A 61 -3.28 14.53 5.41
CA VAL A 61 -2.71 15.88 5.57
C VAL A 61 -3.30 16.85 4.55
N LYS A 62 -3.48 16.42 3.30
CA LYS A 62 -4.12 17.23 2.26
C LYS A 62 -5.57 17.58 2.64
N TYR A 63 -6.35 16.59 3.08
CA TYR A 63 -7.72 16.81 3.55
C TYR A 63 -7.77 17.84 4.68
N LEU A 64 -6.91 17.71 5.69
CA LEU A 64 -6.87 18.62 6.83
C LEU A 64 -6.50 20.05 6.40
N LYS A 65 -5.51 20.21 5.51
CA LYS A 65 -5.10 21.52 4.98
C LYS A 65 -6.21 22.22 4.17
N GLU A 66 -7.03 21.46 3.46
CA GLU A 66 -8.11 22.01 2.65
C GLU A 66 -9.37 22.35 3.46
N ASN A 67 -9.61 21.67 4.59
CA ASN A 67 -10.83 21.84 5.38
C ASN A 67 -10.63 22.62 6.69
N ASN A 68 -9.41 22.77 7.21
CA ASN A 68 -9.11 23.63 8.36
C ASN A 68 -8.77 25.07 7.93
N ARG A 69 -9.43 25.57 6.88
CA ARG A 69 -9.33 26.96 6.41
C ARG A 69 -10.57 27.75 6.78
#